data_AF-A0A9Y1Z6X2-F1
#
_entry.id   AF-A0A9Y1Z6X2-F1
#
_cell.length_a   1.000
_cell.length_b   1.000
_cell.length_c   1.000
_cell.angle_alpha   90.00
_cell.angle_beta   90.00
_cell.angle_gamma   90.00
#
_symmetry.space_group_name_H-M   'P 1'
#
loop_
_entity.id
_entity.type
_entity.pdbx_description
1 polymer ?
#
loop_
_entity_poly.entity_id
_entity_poly.type
_entity_poly.pdbx_seq_one_letter_code
_entity_poly.pdbx_strand_id
1 'polypeptide(L)'
;MRISRAALLIVIAFTVVAAVELRTLFELFGLEVSPVTTALITVVAIVAIVLWAVLTDLDAADSESDDDESGTDPESNAESVRTA
;
A
#
# COMPACT_ATOMS: atom_id res chain seq x y z
N MET A 1 4.15 3.15 2.51
CA MET A 1 4.80 1.87 2.89
C MET A 1 4.35 0.81 1.91
N ARG A 2 5.28 0.24 1.13
CA ARG A 2 4.94 -0.81 0.16
C ARG A 2 4.59 -2.08 0.91
N ILE A 3 3.30 -2.44 0.95
CA ILE A 3 2.88 -3.69 1.59
C ILE A 3 3.27 -4.85 0.67
N SER A 4 3.98 -5.84 1.20
CA SER A 4 4.34 -7.01 0.41
C SER A 4 3.08 -7.83 0.10
N ARG A 5 3.08 -8.55 -1.04
CA ARG A 5 1.97 -9.44 -1.41
C ARG A 5 1.65 -10.45 -0.29
N ALA A 6 2.68 -10.96 0.38
CA ALA A 6 2.52 -11.85 1.53
C ALA A 6 1.83 -11.16 2.71
N ALA A 7 2.25 -9.94 3.06
CA ALA A 7 1.63 -9.16 4.12
C ALA A 7 0.16 -8.83 3.82
N LEU A 8 -0.17 -8.51 2.56
CA LEU A 8 -1.55 -8.25 2.14
C LEU A 8 -2.44 -9.49 2.30
N LEU A 9 -1.96 -10.68 1.92
CA LEU A 9 -2.70 -11.93 2.13
C LEU A 9 -2.89 -12.24 3.62
N ILE A 10 -1.89 -11.95 4.46
CA ILE A 10 -2.00 -12.10 5.92
C ILE A 10 -3.08 -11.18 6.47
N VAL A 11 -3.12 -9.92 6.05
CA VAL A 11 -4.14 -8.94 6.47
C VAL A 11 -5.54 -9.41 6.06
N ILE A 12 -5.71 -9.92 4.84
CA ILE A 12 -6.99 -10.46 4.36
C ILE A 12 -7.41 -11.67 5.20
N ALA A 13 -6.51 -12.64 5.41
CA ALA A 13 -6.79 -13.83 6.21
C ALA A 13 -7.19 -13.45 7.65
N PHE A 14 -6.47 -12.52 8.26
CA PHE A 14 -6.78 -12.02 9.60
C PHE A 14 -8.14 -11.29 9.64
N THR A 15 -8.48 -10.54 8.59
CA THR A 15 -9.77 -9.85 8.47
C THR A 15 -10.93 -10.85 8.43
N VAL A 16 -10.77 -11.98 7.76
CA VAL A 16 -11.78 -13.06 7.73
C VAL A 16 -11.96 -13.65 9.13
N VAL A 17 -10.86 -13.98 9.83
CA VAL A 17 -10.93 -14.50 11.21
C VAL A 17 -11.60 -13.48 12.13
N ALA A 18 -11.19 -12.22 12.08
CA ALA A 18 -11.77 -11.15 12.87
C ALA A 18 -13.28 -10.96 12.59
N ALA A 19 -13.74 -11.11 11.35
CA ALA A 19 -15.16 -11.02 11.02
C ALA A 19 -15.98 -12.18 11.60
N VAL A 20 -15.41 -13.39 11.61
CA VAL A 20 -16.04 -14.55 12.26
C VAL A 20 -16.14 -14.34 13.77
N GLU A 21 -15.06 -13.91 14.41
CA GLU A 21 -15.03 -13.61 15.85
C GLU A 21 -15.96 -12.44 16.22
N LEU A 22 -16.07 -11.42 15.36
CA LEU A 22 -16.97 -10.31 15.62
C LEU A 22 -18.44 -10.76 15.55
N ARG A 23 -18.77 -11.69 14.64
CA ARG A 23 -20.11 -12.29 14.59
C ARG A 23 -20.40 -13.09 15.86
N THR A 24 -19.46 -13.93 16.32
CA THR A 24 -19.65 -14.71 17.55
C THR A 24 -19.80 -13.79 18.76
N LEU A 25 -19.04 -12.68 18.82
CA LEU A 25 -19.22 -11.66 19.84
C LEU A 25 -20.60 -10.99 19.76
N PHE A 26 -21.08 -10.61 18.58
CA PHE A 26 -22.42 -10.03 18.45
C PHE A 26 -23.52 -10.99 18.87
N GLU A 27 -23.42 -12.27 18.49
CA GLU A 27 -24.36 -13.31 18.94
C GLU A 27 -24.29 -13.50 20.46
N LEU A 28 -23.09 -13.41 21.06
CA LEU A 28 -22.90 -13.46 22.52
C LEU A 28 -23.63 -12.31 23.25
N PHE A 29 -23.70 -11.13 22.62
CA PHE A 29 -24.47 -9.98 23.15
C PHE A 29 -25.97 -10.04 22.83
N GLY A 30 -26.46 -11.13 22.22
CA GLY A 30 -27.86 -11.28 21.84
C GLY A 30 -28.26 -10.52 20.58
N LEU A 31 -27.29 -10.07 19.77
CA LEU A 31 -27.54 -9.46 18.47
C LEU A 31 -27.48 -10.55 17.40
N GLU A 32 -28.62 -10.88 16.81
CA GLU A 32 -28.68 -11.79 15.68
C GLU A 32 -28.09 -11.12 14.43
N VAL A 33 -26.91 -11.57 14.04
CA VAL A 33 -26.25 -11.11 12.82
C VAL A 33 -26.33 -12.23 11.79
N SER A 34 -27.03 -11.95 10.68
CA SER A 34 -27.14 -12.88 9.58
C SER A 34 -25.75 -13.23 9.00
N PRO A 35 -25.46 -14.52 8.77
CA PRO A 35 -24.17 -14.94 8.22
C PRO A 35 -23.92 -14.36 6.81
N VAL A 36 -24.98 -14.16 6.03
CA VAL A 36 -24.90 -13.55 4.69
C VAL A 36 -24.49 -12.07 4.80
N THR A 37 -25.06 -11.34 5.77
CA THR A 37 -24.71 -9.94 6.01
C THR A 37 -23.27 -9.81 6.46
N THR A 38 -22.81 -10.65 7.41
CA THR A 38 -21.40 -10.68 7.82
C THR A 38 -20.49 -10.94 6.63
N ALA A 39 -20.79 -11.96 5.82
CA ALA A 39 -19.98 -12.30 4.64
C ALA A 39 -19.90 -11.13 3.65
N LEU A 40 -21.01 -10.44 3.37
CA LEU A 40 -21.04 -9.27 2.50
C LEU A 40 -20.15 -8.13 3.05
N ILE A 41 -20.26 -7.83 4.34
CA ILE A 41 -19.42 -6.81 4.98
C ILE A 41 -17.94 -7.18 4.90
N THR A 42 -17.59 -8.45 5.15
CA THR A 42 -16.21 -8.94 5.03
C THR A 42 -15.68 -8.80 3.60
N VAL A 43 -16.48 -9.14 2.60
CA VAL A 43 -16.10 -8.99 1.18
C VAL A 43 -15.85 -7.51 0.85
N VAL A 44 -16.75 -6.61 1.26
CA VAL A 44 -16.58 -5.17 1.06
C VAL A 44 -15.30 -4.66 1.73
N ALA A 45 -15.02 -5.11 2.96
CA ALA A 45 -13.78 -4.75 3.66
C ALA A 45 -12.53 -5.23 2.92
N ILE A 46 -12.52 -6.47 2.41
CA ILE A 46 -11.41 -7.01 1.62
C ILE A 46 -11.20 -6.18 0.35
N VAL A 47 -12.28 -5.86 -0.37
CA VAL A 47 -12.19 -5.01 -1.58
C VAL A 47 -11.58 -3.66 -1.24
N ALA A 48 -12.01 -3.02 -0.15
CA ALA A 48 -11.46 -1.74 0.30
C ALA A 48 -9.95 -1.83 0.64
N ILE A 49 -9.52 -2.90 1.33
CA ILE A 49 -8.11 -3.15 1.65
C ILE A 49 -7.28 -3.31 0.36
N VAL A 50 -7.79 -4.08 -0.61
CA VAL A 50 -7.11 -4.28 -1.90
C VAL A 50 -7.01 -2.97 -2.66
N LEU A 51 -8.11 -2.20 -2.74
CA LEU A 51 -8.12 -0.92 -3.44
C LEU A 51 -7.13 0.07 -2.81
N TRP A 52 -7.11 0.14 -1.48
CA TRP A 52 -6.16 0.96 -0.74
C TRP A 52 -4.70 0.55 -1.00
N ALA A 53 -4.42 -0.76 -0.99
CA ALA A 53 -3.08 -1.26 -1.25
C ALA A 53 -2.60 -0.92 -2.67
N VAL A 54 -3.48 -1.04 -3.68
CA VAL A 54 -3.16 -0.67 -5.07
C VAL A 54 -2.93 0.83 -5.21
N LEU A 55 -3.78 1.66 -4.60
CA LEU A 55 -3.61 3.11 -4.63
C LEU A 55 -2.26 3.55 -4.04
N THR A 56 -1.82 2.90 -2.97
CA THR A 56 -0.55 3.21 -2.30
C THR A 56 0.67 2.83 -3.15
N ASP A 57 0.55 1.86 -4.04
CA ASP A 57 1.63 1.45 -4.96
C ASP A 57 1.71 2.41 -6.17
N LEU A 58 0.59 2.96 -6.62
CA LEU A 58 0.53 3.98 -7.69
C LEU A 58 1.14 5.31 -7.25
N ASP A 59 0.80 5.80 -6.06
CA ASP A 59 1.31 7.08 -5.51
C ASP A 59 2.84 7.09 -5.33
N ALA A 60 3.44 5.92 -5.11
CA ALA A 60 4.89 5.78 -5.00
C ALA A 60 5.61 5.86 -6.35
N ALA A 61 4.95 5.51 -7.46
CA ALA A 61 5.56 5.50 -8.79
C ALA A 61 5.70 6.91 -9.40
N ASP A 62 4.81 7.84 -9.03
CA ASP A 62 4.84 9.23 -9.48
C ASP A 62 5.91 10.09 -8.76
N SER A 63 6.58 9.54 -7.74
CA SER A 63 7.63 10.24 -7.00
C SER A 63 9.04 10.04 -7.57
N GLU A 64 9.19 9.22 -8.62
CA GLU A 64 10.47 8.83 -9.23
C GLU A 64 10.58 9.47 -10.63
N SER A 65 10.47 10.81 -10.68
CA SER A 65 10.69 11.60 -11.90
C SER A 65 11.40 12.93 -11.63
N ASP A 66 12.33 12.95 -10.67
CA ASP A 66 13.27 14.04 -10.43
C ASP A 66 14.70 13.48 -10.44
N ASP A 67 15.10 12.82 -11.54
CA ASP A 67 16.52 12.52 -11.81
C ASP A 67 17.09 13.58 -12.78
N ASP A 68 17.92 14.43 -12.21
CA ASP A 68 19.24 14.81 -12.73
C ASP A 68 19.35 15.06 -14.24
N GLU A 69 19.07 16.29 -14.67
CA GLU A 69 19.76 16.90 -15.80
C GLU A 69 20.67 18.03 -15.29
N SER A 70 21.89 17.69 -14.83
CA SER A 70 23.12 18.51 -15.00
C SER A 70 24.34 17.89 -14.30
N GLY A 71 24.86 16.80 -14.87
CA GLY A 71 26.30 16.54 -14.92
C GLY A 71 26.66 16.48 -16.40
N THR A 72 27.74 17.03 -16.95
CA THR A 72 29.05 17.39 -16.42
C THR A 72 29.80 18.02 -17.61
N ASP A 73 30.37 19.21 -17.48
CA ASP A 73 31.45 19.65 -18.37
C ASP A 73 32.76 19.73 -17.58
N PRO A 74 33.62 18.70 -17.62
CA PRO A 74 34.96 18.72 -17.05
C PRO A 74 35.98 19.50 -17.92
N GLU A 75 35.55 20.38 -18.84
CA GLU A 75 36.44 21.10 -19.76
C GLU A 75 37.04 22.42 -19.23
N SER A 76 36.71 22.85 -18.00
CA SER A 76 37.35 24.03 -17.39
C SER A 76 38.75 23.75 -16.80
N ASN A 77 39.40 22.66 -17.20
CA ASN A 77 40.80 22.35 -16.85
C ASN A 77 41.80 22.66 -17.99
N ALA A 78 41.36 23.25 -19.11
CA ALA A 78 42.24 23.53 -20.25
C ALA A 78 42.69 25.00 -20.38
N GLU A 79 41.99 25.96 -19.77
CA GLU A 79 42.22 27.38 -20.07
C GLU A 79 43.12 28.12 -19.07
N SER A 80 43.07 27.77 -17.77
CA SER A 80 43.76 28.58 -16.76
C SER A 80 45.27 28.29 -16.58
N VAL A 81 45.81 27.26 -17.22
CA VAL A 81 47.26 26.91 -17.20
C VAL A 81 48.03 27.56 -18.37
N ARG A 82 47.34 28.18 -19.34
CA ARG A 82 47.97 28.81 -20.52
C ARG A 82 48.35 30.27 -20.35
N THR A 83 47.92 30.94 -19.30
CA THR A 83 48.34 32.31 -18.96
C THR A 83 49.21 32.29 -17.71
N ALA A 84 50.33 31.59 -17.83
CA ALA A 84 51.58 31.95 -17.18
C ALA A 84 52.17 33.21 -17.82
#